data_AF-A0A950AMJ4-F1
#
_entry.id   AF-A0A950AMJ4-F1
#
_cell.length_a   1.000
_cell.length_b   1.000
_cell.length_c   1.000
_cell.angle_alpha   90.00
_cell.angle_beta   90.00
_cell.angle_gamma   90.00
#
_symmetry.space_group_name_H-M   'P 1'
#
loop_
_entity.id
_entity.type
_entity.pdbx_description
1 polymer ?
#
loop_
_entity_poly.entity_id
_entity_poly.type
_entity_poly.pdbx_seq_one_letter_code
_entity_poly.pdbx_strand_id
1 'polypeptide(L)'
;ALKGDKDNEIASLIIGKSVDRSDGGRGAGTGGRFVYNPAVKDRVYLVSESFFSVDPVTVGQWLDKTFITPGALIEVAQSPWSNNPGWKITRKDTKADWQLEGLQRGETLDKTFTEGLSSFSPAFVDVRPQSESSNETGLNEPFKVTLKTVDGFTYNLLLGKEGPEKARYLQLNVSADLPTARTAEPNENANDKKARDEEFDKHIAKLKEQLQTEKQFEKWVYLVPGYSVQPLLKRRDEIVTKPSPSPTPVSTPTQPVPSPTASVSASSASPAASPPP
;
A
#
# COMPACT_ATOMS: atom_id res chain seq x y z
N ALA A 1 -27.49 -8.45 -15.50
CA ALA A 1 -28.94 -8.20 -15.37
C ALA A 1 -29.17 -6.70 -15.30
N LEU A 2 -30.08 -6.17 -16.11
CA LEU A 2 -30.59 -4.82 -16.01
C LEU A 2 -31.57 -4.77 -14.84
N LYS A 3 -31.30 -3.91 -13.86
CA LYS A 3 -32.15 -3.73 -12.68
C LYS A 3 -32.91 -2.41 -12.77
N GLY A 4 -34.15 -2.44 -12.34
CA GLY A 4 -35.04 -1.29 -12.20
C GLY A 4 -35.13 -0.81 -10.77
N ASP A 5 -36.19 -0.04 -10.50
CA ASP A 5 -36.47 0.46 -9.16
C ASP A 5 -36.49 -0.66 -8.12
N LYS A 6 -35.85 -0.39 -6.98
CA LYS A 6 -35.71 -1.33 -5.84
C LYS A 6 -34.98 -2.63 -6.21
N ASP A 7 -34.03 -2.55 -7.14
CA ASP A 7 -33.15 -3.65 -7.50
C ASP A 7 -33.86 -4.84 -8.18
N ASN A 8 -35.09 -4.63 -8.65
CA ASN A 8 -35.86 -5.64 -9.38
C ASN A 8 -35.26 -5.89 -10.76
N GLU A 9 -35.09 -7.14 -11.13
CA GLU A 9 -34.59 -7.49 -12.47
C GLU A 9 -35.63 -7.16 -13.55
N ILE A 10 -35.25 -6.30 -14.49
CA ILE A 10 -36.06 -5.96 -15.68
C ILE A 10 -35.76 -6.94 -16.81
N ALA A 11 -34.48 -7.26 -17.02
CA ALA A 11 -34.03 -8.17 -18.06
C ALA A 11 -32.63 -8.71 -17.73
N SER A 12 -32.30 -9.89 -18.24
CA SER A 12 -30.94 -10.41 -18.20
C SER A 12 -30.48 -10.88 -19.57
N LEU A 13 -29.19 -10.77 -19.79
CA LEU A 13 -28.55 -11.09 -21.03
C LEU A 13 -27.18 -11.68 -20.74
N ILE A 14 -26.88 -12.81 -21.36
CA ILE A 14 -25.55 -13.43 -21.35
C ILE A 14 -24.93 -13.16 -22.70
N ILE A 15 -23.77 -12.52 -22.68
CA ILE A 15 -22.99 -12.19 -23.88
C ILE A 15 -21.96 -13.30 -24.11
N GLY A 16 -22.03 -13.96 -25.26
CA GLY A 16 -21.15 -15.04 -25.67
C GLY A 16 -19.92 -14.56 -26.44
N LYS A 17 -19.25 -15.50 -27.12
CA LYS A 17 -18.09 -15.20 -27.98
C LYS A 17 -18.48 -14.32 -29.18
N SER A 18 -17.57 -13.44 -29.59
CA SER A 18 -17.68 -12.69 -30.85
C SER A 18 -17.42 -13.63 -32.03
N VAL A 19 -18.00 -13.30 -33.18
CA VAL A 19 -17.75 -14.00 -34.45
C VAL A 19 -16.94 -13.07 -35.34
N ASP A 20 -15.79 -13.54 -35.79
CA ASP A 20 -15.00 -12.82 -36.79
C ASP A 20 -15.58 -13.08 -38.19
N ARG A 21 -15.68 -12.03 -39.00
CA ARG A 21 -16.12 -12.16 -40.40
C ARG A 21 -14.92 -12.55 -41.25
N SER A 22 -14.70 -13.84 -41.42
CA SER A 22 -13.59 -14.35 -42.23
C SER A 22 -14.03 -14.63 -43.67
N ASP A 23 -14.21 -13.59 -44.49
CA ASP A 23 -14.37 -13.75 -45.95
C ASP A 23 -13.77 -12.56 -46.72
N GLY A 24 -12.51 -12.68 -47.14
CA GLY A 24 -12.09 -12.50 -48.53
C GLY A 24 -12.19 -11.16 -49.28
N GLY A 25 -12.66 -10.04 -48.72
CA GLY A 25 -12.70 -8.80 -49.50
C GLY A 25 -13.16 -7.55 -48.76
N ARG A 26 -12.24 -6.58 -48.64
CA ARG A 26 -12.45 -5.16 -48.29
C ARG A 26 -13.58 -4.88 -47.28
N GLY A 27 -13.26 -5.09 -46.00
CA GLY A 27 -14.02 -4.52 -44.89
C GLY A 27 -13.75 -5.27 -43.60
N ALA A 28 -12.79 -4.80 -42.79
CA ALA A 28 -12.62 -5.31 -41.44
C ALA A 28 -13.81 -4.84 -40.59
N GLY A 29 -14.82 -5.71 -40.47
CA GLY A 29 -16.00 -5.51 -39.64
C GLY A 29 -16.32 -6.79 -38.89
N THR A 30 -16.88 -6.67 -37.69
CA THR A 30 -17.24 -7.82 -36.86
C THR A 30 -18.41 -8.62 -37.45
N GLY A 31 -18.36 -9.94 -37.30
CA GLY A 31 -19.43 -10.86 -37.70
C GLY A 31 -20.61 -10.89 -36.72
N GLY A 32 -20.57 -10.07 -35.67
CA GLY A 32 -21.56 -10.01 -34.61
C GLY A 32 -21.15 -10.78 -33.36
N ARG A 33 -22.07 -10.93 -32.40
CA ARG A 33 -21.83 -11.63 -31.13
C ARG A 33 -23.01 -12.49 -30.73
N PHE A 34 -22.72 -13.63 -30.10
CA PHE A 34 -23.76 -14.49 -29.54
C PHE A 34 -24.36 -13.85 -28.29
N VAL A 35 -25.68 -13.94 -28.17
CA VAL A 35 -26.46 -13.36 -27.09
C VAL A 35 -27.52 -14.37 -26.64
N TYR A 36 -27.62 -14.59 -25.34
CA TYR A 36 -28.62 -15.48 -24.75
C TYR A 36 -29.46 -14.70 -23.72
N ASN A 37 -30.79 -14.77 -23.84
CA ASN A 37 -31.70 -14.24 -22.84
C ASN A 37 -32.13 -15.39 -21.91
N PRO A 38 -31.75 -15.39 -20.62
CA PRO A 38 -32.12 -16.46 -19.69
C PRO A 38 -33.63 -16.69 -19.52
N ALA A 39 -34.46 -15.68 -19.81
CA ALA A 39 -35.92 -15.81 -19.79
C ALA A 39 -36.47 -16.65 -20.97
N VAL A 40 -35.69 -16.84 -22.04
CA VAL A 40 -36.05 -17.64 -23.21
C VAL A 40 -35.11 -18.84 -23.29
N LYS A 41 -35.54 -19.95 -22.69
CA LYS A 41 -34.77 -21.20 -22.67
C LYS A 41 -34.43 -21.67 -24.09
N ASP A 42 -33.24 -22.29 -24.20
CA ASP A 42 -32.77 -23.03 -25.38
C ASP A 42 -32.68 -22.20 -26.68
N ARG A 43 -32.54 -20.88 -26.57
CA ARG A 43 -32.42 -20.00 -27.74
C ARG A 43 -31.27 -19.01 -27.61
N VAL A 44 -30.27 -19.16 -28.46
CA VAL A 44 -29.15 -18.23 -28.62
C VAL A 44 -29.33 -17.45 -29.91
N TYR A 45 -29.13 -16.14 -29.85
CA TYR A 45 -29.19 -15.24 -31.00
C TYR A 45 -27.77 -14.84 -31.42
N LEU A 46 -27.52 -14.72 -32.72
CA LEU A 46 -26.36 -14.00 -33.23
C LEU A 46 -26.84 -12.60 -33.63
N VAL A 47 -26.33 -11.55 -32.98
CA VAL A 47 -26.71 -10.17 -33.28
C VAL A 47 -25.54 -9.45 -33.96
N SER A 48 -25.83 -8.43 -34.78
CA SER A 48 -24.80 -7.64 -35.47
C SER A 48 -23.99 -6.73 -34.54
N GLU A 49 -24.56 -6.37 -33.38
CA GLU A 49 -23.84 -5.63 -32.33
C GLU A 49 -22.76 -6.50 -31.70
N SER A 50 -21.57 -5.94 -31.52
CA SER A 50 -20.41 -6.67 -30.98
C SER A 50 -20.22 -6.45 -29.48
N PHE A 51 -20.89 -5.43 -28.93
CA PHE A 51 -20.79 -5.04 -27.52
C PHE A 51 -19.32 -4.89 -27.12
N PHE A 52 -18.53 -4.14 -27.89
CA PHE A 52 -17.09 -3.98 -27.64
C PHE A 52 -16.77 -3.45 -26.24
N SER A 53 -17.69 -2.69 -25.64
CA SER A 53 -17.57 -2.25 -24.25
C SER A 53 -17.70 -3.38 -23.24
N VAL A 54 -18.39 -4.48 -23.59
CA VAL A 54 -18.65 -5.70 -22.81
C VAL A 54 -17.64 -6.79 -23.19
N ASP A 55 -16.37 -6.50 -22.96
CA ASP A 55 -15.28 -7.45 -23.08
C ASP A 55 -14.93 -7.98 -21.68
N PRO A 56 -14.84 -9.30 -21.44
CA PRO A 56 -14.27 -9.85 -20.20
C PRO A 56 -12.91 -9.23 -19.82
N VAL A 57 -12.14 -8.75 -20.80
CA VAL A 57 -10.86 -8.06 -20.56
C VAL A 57 -11.06 -6.65 -19.96
N THR A 58 -12.17 -5.96 -20.25
CA THR A 58 -12.44 -4.60 -19.79
C THR A 58 -13.36 -4.53 -18.56
N VAL A 59 -13.82 -5.67 -18.03
CA VAL A 59 -14.72 -5.71 -16.85
C VAL A 59 -14.13 -4.93 -15.66
N GLY A 60 -12.81 -5.01 -15.47
CA GLY A 60 -12.10 -4.24 -14.44
C GLY A 60 -12.27 -2.72 -14.59
N GLN A 61 -12.54 -2.18 -15.78
CA GLN A 61 -12.77 -0.75 -16.02
C GLN A 61 -14.15 -0.26 -15.55
N TRP A 62 -15.10 -1.17 -15.34
CA TRP A 62 -16.44 -0.81 -14.87
C TRP A 62 -16.52 -0.71 -13.34
N LEU A 63 -15.48 -1.16 -12.65
CA LEU A 63 -15.42 -1.12 -11.20
C LEU A 63 -15.19 0.32 -10.74
N ASP A 64 -15.99 0.77 -9.79
CA ASP A 64 -15.67 1.97 -9.01
C ASP A 64 -14.34 1.72 -8.30
N LYS A 65 -13.32 2.52 -8.64
CA LYS A 65 -11.96 2.36 -8.12
C LYS A 65 -11.75 3.02 -6.77
N THR A 66 -12.79 3.59 -6.18
CA THR A 66 -12.77 4.06 -4.79
C THR A 66 -12.50 2.89 -3.87
N PHE A 67 -11.45 3.01 -3.05
CA PHE A 67 -11.00 1.96 -2.15
C PHE A 67 -10.59 2.53 -0.79
N ILE A 68 -10.10 1.68 0.11
CA ILE A 68 -9.66 2.11 1.43
C ILE A 68 -8.54 3.14 1.33
N THR A 69 -8.61 4.16 2.19
CA THR A 69 -7.53 5.13 2.37
C THR A 69 -7.22 5.17 3.87
N PRO A 70 -6.28 4.34 4.36
CA PRO A 70 -6.03 4.13 5.79
C PRO A 70 -5.59 5.36 6.61
N GLY A 71 -5.70 6.58 6.09
CA GLY A 71 -5.36 7.80 6.80
C GLY A 71 -3.93 7.80 7.34
N ALA A 72 -3.73 8.53 8.43
CA ALA A 72 -2.41 8.65 9.05
C ALA A 72 -2.09 7.44 9.93
N LEU A 73 -1.18 6.57 9.46
CA LEU A 73 -0.73 5.38 10.18
C LEU A 73 0.11 5.74 11.41
N ILE A 74 -0.04 5.00 12.51
CA ILE A 74 0.79 5.08 13.73
C ILE A 74 1.36 3.72 14.14
N GLU A 75 0.83 2.63 13.60
CA GLU A 75 1.35 1.28 13.81
C GLU A 75 1.23 0.49 12.50
N VAL A 76 2.29 -0.23 12.14
CA VAL A 76 2.30 -1.23 11.07
C VAL A 76 2.97 -2.48 11.61
N ALA A 77 2.25 -3.61 11.60
CA ALA A 77 2.73 -4.88 12.13
C ALA A 77 2.60 -5.97 11.08
N GLN A 78 3.72 -6.57 10.74
CA GLN A 78 3.85 -7.72 9.87
C GLN A 78 3.91 -9.00 10.73
N SER A 79 2.99 -9.94 10.48
CA SER A 79 3.05 -11.25 11.17
C SER A 79 4.25 -12.07 10.70
N PRO A 80 4.80 -12.95 11.57
CA PRO A 80 5.81 -13.91 11.16
C PRO A 80 5.31 -14.80 10.00
N TRP A 81 6.19 -15.10 9.05
CA TRP A 81 5.99 -16.13 8.03
C TRP A 81 7.26 -16.94 7.88
N SER A 82 7.19 -18.19 7.40
CA SER A 82 8.37 -18.97 7.00
C SER A 82 9.57 -18.80 7.96
N ASN A 83 10.69 -18.25 7.48
CA ASN A 83 11.90 -17.91 8.26
C ASN A 83 12.05 -16.40 8.56
N ASN A 84 10.98 -15.61 8.47
CA ASN A 84 10.95 -14.20 8.85
C ASN A 84 10.19 -14.05 10.18
N PRO A 85 10.83 -13.52 11.24
CA PRO A 85 10.15 -13.31 12.52
C PRO A 85 9.04 -12.25 12.46
N GLY A 86 8.85 -11.58 11.32
CA GLY A 86 7.98 -10.42 11.21
C GLY A 86 8.62 -9.18 11.83
N TRP A 87 7.87 -8.08 11.82
CA TRP A 87 8.33 -6.82 12.39
C TRP A 87 7.13 -5.95 12.75
N LYS A 88 7.36 -5.02 13.67
CA LYS A 88 6.37 -4.01 14.06
C LYS A 88 7.05 -2.66 14.16
N ILE A 89 6.50 -1.66 13.49
CA ILE A 89 6.92 -0.28 13.65
C ILE A 89 5.79 0.54 14.26
N THR A 90 6.14 1.50 15.11
CA THR A 90 5.20 2.40 15.78
C THR A 90 5.72 3.83 15.78
N ARG A 91 4.81 4.79 15.87
CA ARG A 91 5.13 6.19 16.19
C ARG A 91 4.04 6.75 17.08
N LYS A 92 4.40 7.73 17.91
CA LYS A 92 3.45 8.34 18.86
C LYS A 92 2.34 9.12 18.15
N ASP A 93 2.71 9.85 17.12
CA ASP A 93 1.83 10.68 16.31
C ASP A 93 2.48 10.89 14.93
N THR A 94 1.84 11.68 14.06
CA THR A 94 2.31 11.90 12.68
C THR A 94 3.60 12.68 12.56
N LYS A 95 4.05 13.36 13.62
CA LYS A 95 5.29 14.16 13.67
C LYS A 95 6.45 13.38 14.27
N ALA A 96 6.17 12.32 15.03
CA ALA A 96 7.18 11.46 15.61
C ALA A 96 7.82 10.53 14.57
N ASP A 97 9.11 10.27 14.74
CA ASP A 97 9.83 9.27 13.95
C ASP A 97 9.29 7.86 14.23
N TRP A 98 9.30 7.03 13.19
CA TRP A 98 8.98 5.61 13.31
C TRP A 98 10.05 4.88 14.12
N GLN A 99 9.60 4.01 15.01
CA GLN A 99 10.42 3.15 15.85
C GLN A 99 10.15 1.70 15.49
N LEU A 100 11.21 0.91 15.32
CA LEU A 100 11.12 -0.52 15.08
C LEU A 100 11.19 -1.28 16.40
N GLU A 101 10.20 -2.12 16.67
CA GLU A 101 10.23 -3.03 17.80
C GLU A 101 11.38 -4.04 17.62
N GLY A 102 12.16 -4.24 18.69
CA GLY A 102 13.32 -5.12 18.70
C GLY A 102 14.51 -4.63 17.85
N LEU A 103 14.63 -3.33 17.57
CA LEU A 103 15.79 -2.75 16.89
C LEU A 103 17.11 -3.13 17.59
N GLN A 104 18.06 -3.71 16.85
CA GLN A 104 19.34 -4.15 17.43
C GLN A 104 20.36 -3.01 17.49
N ARG A 105 21.39 -3.17 18.32
CA ARG A 105 22.46 -2.16 18.46
C ARG A 105 23.16 -1.93 17.13
N GLY A 106 23.19 -0.67 16.69
CA GLY A 106 23.81 -0.27 15.42
C GLY A 106 22.89 -0.39 14.20
N GLU A 107 21.69 -0.95 14.34
CA GLU A 107 20.67 -0.89 13.30
C GLU A 107 19.98 0.47 13.31
N THR A 108 19.59 0.94 12.13
CA THR A 108 18.71 2.09 11.95
C THR A 108 17.57 1.70 11.04
N LEU A 109 16.35 2.15 11.35
CA LEU A 109 15.18 1.93 10.49
C LEU A 109 15.37 2.73 9.19
N ASP A 110 15.14 2.07 8.05
CA ASP A 110 15.23 2.70 6.74
C ASP A 110 14.15 3.79 6.59
N LYS A 111 14.59 5.02 6.34
CA LYS A 111 13.72 6.18 6.20
C LYS A 111 12.89 6.13 4.90
N THR A 112 13.48 5.70 3.79
CA THR A 112 12.78 5.54 2.52
C THR A 112 11.66 4.49 2.64
N PHE A 113 11.89 3.43 3.40
CA PHE A 113 10.84 2.47 3.72
C PHE A 113 9.67 3.10 4.50
N THR A 114 9.96 3.86 5.56
CA THR A 114 8.92 4.45 6.41
C THR A 114 8.17 5.61 5.75
N GLU A 115 8.82 6.36 4.86
CA GLU A 115 8.19 7.36 3.99
C GLU A 115 7.19 6.71 3.03
N GLY A 116 7.56 5.60 2.39
CA GLY A 116 6.68 4.82 1.52
C GLY A 116 5.45 4.28 2.25
N LEU A 117 5.62 3.78 3.47
CA LEU A 117 4.49 3.33 4.32
C LEU A 117 3.57 4.48 4.73
N SER A 118 4.12 5.66 5.00
CA SER A 118 3.31 6.83 5.38
C SER A 118 2.39 7.30 4.25
N SER A 119 2.73 6.95 3.01
CA SER A 119 1.93 7.24 1.81
C SER A 119 1.15 6.01 1.30
N PHE A 120 1.00 4.97 2.12
CA PHE A 120 0.35 3.73 1.72
C PHE A 120 -1.14 3.95 1.39
N SER A 121 -1.47 3.79 0.11
CA SER A 121 -2.82 3.85 -0.43
C SER A 121 -2.96 2.74 -1.47
N PRO A 122 -3.56 1.59 -1.13
CA PRO A 122 -3.67 0.48 -2.06
C PRO A 122 -4.74 0.79 -3.12
N ALA A 123 -4.61 0.14 -4.27
CA ALA A 123 -5.61 0.16 -5.34
C ALA A 123 -5.87 -1.27 -5.81
N PHE A 124 -6.98 -1.49 -6.51
CA PHE A 124 -7.31 -2.80 -7.06
C PHE A 124 -7.64 -2.72 -8.54
N VAL A 125 -7.32 -3.79 -9.25
CA VAL A 125 -7.62 -3.94 -10.69
C VAL A 125 -8.87 -4.76 -10.91
N ASP A 126 -9.17 -5.70 -10.01
CA ASP A 126 -10.30 -6.61 -10.11
C ASP A 126 -10.83 -7.03 -8.73
N VAL A 127 -12.03 -7.62 -8.70
CA VAL A 127 -12.68 -8.12 -7.48
C VAL A 127 -13.34 -9.48 -7.71
N ARG A 128 -13.37 -10.30 -6.66
CA ARG A 128 -14.07 -11.59 -6.62
C ARG A 128 -14.94 -11.68 -5.37
N PRO A 129 -16.04 -12.43 -5.39
CA PRO A 129 -16.82 -12.70 -4.18
C PRO A 129 -15.95 -13.30 -3.06
N GLN A 130 -16.21 -12.93 -1.80
CA GLN A 130 -15.51 -13.50 -0.65
C GLN A 130 -15.60 -15.04 -0.57
N SER A 131 -16.67 -15.63 -1.12
CA SER A 131 -16.82 -17.10 -1.20
C SER A 131 -15.74 -17.78 -2.04
N GLU A 132 -15.01 -17.03 -2.87
CA GLU A 132 -13.87 -17.53 -3.64
C GLU A 132 -12.54 -17.43 -2.88
N SER A 133 -12.58 -17.09 -1.59
CA SER A 133 -11.46 -17.28 -0.68
C SER A 133 -11.15 -18.77 -0.55
N SER A 134 -10.03 -19.20 -1.12
CA SER A 134 -9.72 -20.61 -1.27
C SER A 134 -8.21 -20.84 -1.24
N ASN A 135 -7.79 -22.09 -1.42
CA ASN A 135 -6.37 -22.41 -1.59
C ASN A 135 -5.80 -21.84 -2.91
N GLU A 136 -6.64 -21.64 -3.93
CA GLU A 136 -6.22 -21.04 -5.20
C GLU A 136 -5.81 -19.59 -5.01
N THR A 137 -6.57 -18.83 -4.22
CA THR A 137 -6.21 -17.45 -3.87
C THR A 137 -5.14 -17.37 -2.78
N GLY A 138 -4.88 -18.47 -2.07
CA GLY A 138 -3.91 -18.52 -0.97
C GLY A 138 -4.39 -17.84 0.31
N LEU A 139 -5.67 -17.47 0.39
CA LEU A 139 -6.25 -16.77 1.53
C LEU A 139 -6.61 -17.69 2.70
N ASN A 140 -6.46 -19.01 2.55
CA ASN A 140 -6.55 -19.97 3.65
C ASN A 140 -5.34 -19.91 4.60
N GLU A 141 -4.18 -19.52 4.06
CA GLU A 141 -2.94 -19.30 4.81
C GLU A 141 -2.37 -17.93 4.44
N PRO A 142 -3.09 -16.84 4.75
CA PRO A 142 -2.74 -15.53 4.25
C PRO A 142 -1.51 -15.00 4.99
N PHE A 143 -0.74 -14.19 4.29
CA PHE A 143 0.19 -13.29 4.94
C PHE A 143 -0.56 -12.13 5.60
N LYS A 144 -0.31 -11.89 6.88
CA LYS A 144 -1.11 -10.98 7.69
C LYS A 144 -0.34 -9.71 8.04
N VAL A 145 -0.98 -8.58 7.77
CA VAL A 145 -0.46 -7.24 8.13
C VAL A 145 -1.55 -6.46 8.83
N THR A 146 -1.22 -5.85 9.96
CA THR A 146 -2.12 -4.97 10.70
C THR A 146 -1.63 -3.53 10.59
N LEU A 147 -2.52 -2.63 10.18
CA LEU A 147 -2.30 -1.19 10.17
C LEU A 147 -3.19 -0.55 11.23
N LYS A 148 -2.66 0.40 12.00
CA LYS A 148 -3.48 1.26 12.86
C LYS A 148 -3.24 2.73 12.58
N THR A 149 -4.28 3.51 12.75
CA THR A 149 -4.30 4.95 12.42
C THR A 149 -4.42 5.80 13.68
N VAL A 150 -4.06 7.07 13.55
CA VAL A 150 -4.25 8.07 14.60
C VAL A 150 -5.73 8.27 14.97
N ASP A 151 -6.64 8.03 14.02
CA ASP A 151 -8.09 8.17 14.19
C ASP A 151 -8.76 6.89 14.74
N GLY A 152 -7.98 5.92 15.22
CA GLY A 152 -8.49 4.72 15.88
C GLY A 152 -8.91 3.58 14.96
N PHE A 153 -8.73 3.72 13.65
CA PHE A 153 -8.96 2.62 12.69
C PHE A 153 -7.89 1.55 12.79
N THR A 154 -8.31 0.30 12.61
CA THR A 154 -7.47 -0.90 12.46
C THR A 154 -7.84 -1.62 11.17
N TYR A 155 -6.86 -1.81 10.30
CA TYR A 155 -6.98 -2.58 9.06
C TYR A 155 -6.19 -3.87 9.20
N ASN A 156 -6.87 -5.01 9.10
CA ASN A 156 -6.22 -6.31 9.01
C ASN A 156 -6.20 -6.75 7.56
N LEU A 157 -5.04 -6.66 6.93
CA LEU A 157 -4.82 -7.07 5.55
C LEU A 157 -4.39 -8.54 5.50
N LEU A 158 -5.11 -9.32 4.71
CA LEU A 158 -4.85 -10.73 4.44
C LEU A 158 -4.41 -10.87 2.99
N LEU A 159 -3.11 -11.06 2.79
CA LEU A 159 -2.47 -11.12 1.47
C LEU A 159 -2.29 -12.59 1.07
N GLY A 160 -2.93 -12.97 -0.03
CA GLY A 160 -2.85 -14.29 -0.62
C GLY A 160 -1.68 -14.47 -1.59
N LYS A 161 -1.80 -15.46 -2.47
CA LYS A 161 -0.85 -15.77 -3.54
C LYS A 161 -0.86 -14.68 -4.61
N GLU A 162 0.22 -14.65 -5.40
CA GLU A 162 0.24 -13.88 -6.65
C GLU A 162 -0.71 -14.51 -7.66
N GLY A 163 -1.52 -13.66 -8.28
CA GLY A 163 -2.42 -13.98 -9.36
C GLY A 163 -1.88 -13.48 -10.71
N PRO A 164 -2.77 -13.24 -11.68
CA PRO A 164 -2.40 -12.70 -12.99
C PRO A 164 -1.64 -11.37 -12.89
N GLU A 165 -0.79 -11.09 -13.87
CA GLU A 165 -0.10 -9.80 -14.03
C GLU A 165 0.72 -9.33 -12.80
N LYS A 166 1.21 -10.28 -11.98
CA LYS A 166 1.92 -9.99 -10.72
C LYS A 166 1.06 -9.21 -9.71
N ALA A 167 -0.25 -9.21 -9.89
CA ALA A 167 -1.17 -8.75 -8.87
C ALA A 167 -1.31 -9.82 -7.77
N ARG A 168 -1.80 -9.45 -6.60
CA ARG A 168 -1.93 -10.33 -5.44
C ARG A 168 -3.35 -10.28 -4.91
N TYR A 169 -3.84 -11.42 -4.42
CA TYR A 169 -5.14 -11.45 -3.75
C TYR A 169 -5.05 -10.76 -2.38
N LEU A 170 -6.03 -9.92 -2.07
CA LEU A 170 -6.15 -9.20 -0.82
C LEU A 170 -7.56 -9.33 -0.27
N GLN A 171 -7.67 -9.71 1.00
CA GLN A 171 -8.85 -9.47 1.82
C GLN A 171 -8.49 -8.48 2.91
N LEU A 172 -9.49 -7.77 3.42
CA LEU A 172 -9.29 -6.84 4.51
C LEU A 172 -10.46 -6.90 5.50
N ASN A 173 -10.16 -6.64 6.77
CA ASN A 173 -11.16 -6.39 7.80
C ASN A 173 -10.88 -5.04 8.45
N VAL A 174 -11.92 -4.23 8.61
CA VAL A 174 -11.84 -2.88 9.15
C VAL A 174 -12.62 -2.80 10.46
N SER A 175 -11.93 -2.34 11.49
CA SER A 175 -12.56 -1.92 12.74
C SER A 175 -12.07 -0.53 13.11
N ALA A 176 -12.83 0.17 13.96
CA ALA A 176 -12.37 1.42 14.54
C ALA A 176 -12.80 1.49 16.00
N ASP A 177 -11.91 2.01 16.84
CA ASP A 177 -12.19 2.38 18.22
C ASP A 177 -12.28 3.90 18.30
N LEU A 178 -13.50 4.43 18.21
CA LEU A 178 -13.76 5.87 18.11
C LEU A 178 -14.09 6.44 19.49
N PRO A 179 -13.43 7.54 19.90
CA PRO A 179 -13.71 8.15 21.19
C PRO A 179 -15.15 8.67 21.25
N THR A 180 -15.81 8.44 22.39
CA THR A 180 -17.20 8.85 22.62
C THR A 180 -17.32 10.25 23.22
N ALA A 181 -16.22 10.79 23.76
CA ALA A 181 -16.17 12.12 24.35
C ALA A 181 -14.81 12.78 24.09
N ARG A 182 -14.83 14.10 23.88
CA ARG A 182 -13.62 14.93 23.77
C ARG A 182 -12.97 15.09 25.14
N THR A 183 -11.64 15.02 25.19
CA THR A 183 -10.88 15.47 26.36
C THR A 183 -10.84 17.00 26.38
N ALA A 184 -11.48 17.63 27.37
CA ALA A 184 -11.47 19.07 27.52
C ALA A 184 -10.08 19.56 27.97
N GLU A 185 -9.61 20.67 27.39
CA GLU A 185 -8.34 21.27 27.81
C GLU A 185 -8.53 22.14 29.07
N PRO A 186 -7.53 22.17 29.97
CA PRO A 186 -7.55 23.10 31.09
C PRO A 186 -7.57 24.55 30.57
N ASN A 187 -8.52 25.36 31.06
CA ASN A 187 -8.71 26.79 30.74
C ASN A 187 -9.36 27.12 29.38
N GLU A 188 -10.14 26.20 28.81
CA GLU A 188 -10.94 26.49 27.61
C GLU A 188 -12.08 27.48 27.90
N ASN A 189 -12.18 28.55 27.11
CA ASN A 189 -13.29 29.51 27.22
C ASN A 189 -14.58 28.92 26.59
N ALA A 190 -15.74 29.51 26.91
CA ALA A 190 -17.04 28.97 26.48
C ALA A 190 -17.22 28.94 24.94
N ASN A 191 -16.61 29.88 24.21
CA ASN A 191 -16.70 29.94 22.75
C ASN A 191 -15.82 28.86 22.10
N ASP A 192 -14.59 28.71 22.58
CA ASP A 192 -13.65 27.68 22.14
C ASP A 192 -14.22 26.29 22.42
N LYS A 193 -14.82 26.09 23.59
CA LYS A 193 -15.48 24.83 23.94
C LYS A 193 -16.55 24.45 22.93
N LYS A 194 -17.47 25.38 22.63
CA LYS A 194 -18.56 25.13 21.68
C LYS A 194 -18.02 24.78 20.29
N ALA A 195 -17.04 25.55 19.80
CA ALA A 195 -16.43 25.30 18.50
C ALA A 195 -15.73 23.93 18.44
N ARG A 196 -14.95 23.57 19.47
CA ARG A 196 -14.24 22.28 19.51
C ARG A 196 -15.15 21.08 19.72
N ASP A 197 -16.23 21.23 20.48
CA ASP A 197 -17.24 20.17 20.63
C ASP A 197 -17.96 19.95 19.29
N GLU A 198 -18.32 21.02 18.56
CA GLU A 198 -18.90 20.91 17.21
C GLU A 198 -17.93 20.29 16.18
N GLU A 199 -16.64 20.64 16.24
CA GLU A 199 -15.60 20.02 15.39
C GLU A 199 -15.40 18.54 15.71
N PHE A 200 -15.40 18.18 17.00
CA PHE A 200 -15.31 16.79 17.44
C PHE A 200 -16.50 15.97 16.95
N ASP A 201 -17.73 16.47 17.12
CA ASP A 201 -18.93 15.78 16.69
C ASP A 201 -18.95 15.57 15.16
N LYS A 202 -18.54 16.57 14.39
CA LYS A 202 -18.39 16.46 12.92
C LYS A 202 -17.32 15.45 12.53
N HIS A 203 -16.17 15.45 13.22
CA HIS A 203 -15.09 14.49 12.96
C HIS A 203 -15.55 13.06 13.24
N ILE A 204 -16.16 12.82 14.41
CA ILE A 204 -16.69 11.50 14.78
C ILE A 204 -17.80 11.04 13.81
N ALA A 205 -18.67 11.94 13.35
CA ALA A 205 -19.67 11.60 12.34
C ALA A 205 -19.01 11.14 11.03
N LYS A 206 -17.99 11.87 10.55
CA LYS A 206 -17.22 11.51 9.35
C LYS A 206 -16.50 10.16 9.50
N LEU A 207 -15.87 9.90 10.65
CA LEU A 207 -15.21 8.62 10.91
C LEU A 207 -16.21 7.46 10.96
N LYS A 208 -17.43 7.67 11.47
CA LYS A 208 -18.49 6.65 11.43
C LYS A 208 -18.96 6.35 10.01
N GLU A 209 -19.16 7.37 9.18
CA GLU A 209 -19.50 7.20 7.76
C GLU A 209 -18.39 6.49 6.99
N GLN A 210 -17.14 6.87 7.23
CA GLN A 210 -15.97 6.19 6.68
C GLN A 210 -15.95 4.71 7.09
N LEU A 211 -16.16 4.39 8.38
CA LEU A 211 -16.20 3.01 8.85
C LEU A 211 -17.31 2.21 8.17
N GLN A 212 -18.50 2.79 8.00
CA GLN A 212 -19.61 2.11 7.30
C GLN A 212 -19.29 1.84 5.84
N THR A 213 -18.68 2.81 5.16
CA THR A 213 -18.24 2.70 3.77
C THR A 213 -17.16 1.63 3.64
N GLU A 214 -16.12 1.70 4.48
CA GLU A 214 -14.98 0.80 4.37
C GLU A 214 -15.31 -0.64 4.78
N LYS A 215 -16.26 -0.83 5.70
CA LYS A 215 -16.80 -2.18 6.02
C LYS A 215 -17.47 -2.85 4.83
N GLN A 216 -17.96 -2.09 3.85
CA GLN A 216 -18.48 -2.68 2.62
C GLN A 216 -17.39 -3.38 1.83
N PHE A 217 -16.11 -3.04 2.01
CA PHE A 217 -15.03 -3.68 1.28
C PHE A 217 -14.73 -5.09 1.77
N GLU A 218 -15.14 -5.48 2.98
CA GLU A 218 -14.83 -6.78 3.56
C GLU A 218 -15.48 -7.96 2.81
N LYS A 219 -16.54 -7.71 2.04
CA LYS A 219 -17.30 -8.75 1.31
C LYS A 219 -16.63 -9.26 0.03
N TRP A 220 -15.43 -8.78 -0.29
CA TRP A 220 -14.75 -9.05 -1.55
C TRP A 220 -13.31 -9.54 -1.33
N VAL A 221 -12.82 -10.32 -2.29
CA VAL A 221 -11.40 -10.55 -2.53
C VAL A 221 -10.95 -9.59 -3.63
N TYR A 222 -9.96 -8.76 -3.36
CA TYR A 222 -9.41 -7.82 -4.33
C TYR A 222 -8.20 -8.43 -5.01
N LEU A 223 -8.02 -8.11 -6.29
CA LEU A 223 -6.76 -8.29 -6.98
C LEU A 223 -6.04 -6.94 -6.98
N VAL A 224 -4.99 -6.82 -6.17
CA VAL A 224 -4.22 -5.58 -6.01
C VAL A 224 -2.89 -5.67 -6.74
N PRO A 225 -2.43 -4.62 -7.45
CA PRO A 225 -1.12 -4.66 -8.11
C PRO A 225 0.00 -4.94 -7.11
N GLY A 226 0.92 -5.85 -7.41
CA GLY A 226 1.94 -6.29 -6.44
C GLY A 226 2.77 -5.14 -5.85
N TYR A 227 3.07 -4.11 -6.66
CA TYR A 227 3.82 -2.93 -6.21
C TYR A 227 3.11 -2.16 -5.08
N SER A 228 1.77 -2.17 -5.03
CA SER A 228 0.98 -1.44 -4.04
C SER A 228 1.14 -2.00 -2.63
N VAL A 229 1.38 -3.31 -2.52
CA VAL A 229 1.53 -4.02 -1.24
C VAL A 229 2.98 -4.47 -0.99
N GLN A 230 3.87 -4.30 -1.96
CA GLN A 230 5.27 -4.70 -1.88
C GLN A 230 6.00 -4.17 -0.63
N PRO A 231 5.81 -2.90 -0.19
CA PRO A 231 6.46 -2.43 1.04
C PRO A 231 6.11 -3.29 2.26
N LEU A 232 4.87 -3.78 2.34
CA LEU A 232 4.40 -4.61 3.45
C LEU A 232 5.00 -6.02 3.43
N LEU A 233 5.54 -6.46 2.28
CA LEU A 233 6.12 -7.78 2.09
C LEU A 233 7.63 -7.82 2.40
N LYS A 234 8.28 -6.66 2.60
CA LYS A 234 9.70 -6.61 2.94
C LYS A 234 9.99 -7.38 4.22
N ARG A 235 11.08 -8.15 4.23
CA ARG A 235 11.56 -8.81 5.45
C ARG A 235 12.14 -7.78 6.41
N ARG A 236 12.30 -8.18 7.67
CA ARG A 236 12.90 -7.33 8.70
C ARG A 236 14.29 -6.81 8.30
N ASP A 237 15.12 -7.65 7.71
CA ASP A 237 16.48 -7.30 7.30
C ASP A 237 16.53 -6.33 6.10
N GLU A 238 15.44 -6.19 5.37
CA GLU A 238 15.30 -5.26 4.24
C GLU A 238 14.77 -3.87 4.64
N ILE A 239 14.37 -3.69 5.90
CA ILE A 239 13.84 -2.43 6.43
C ILE A 239 14.79 -1.78 7.42
N VAL A 240 15.95 -2.38 7.69
CA VAL A 240 17.00 -1.82 8.54
C VAL A 240 18.28 -1.62 7.76
N THR A 241 18.95 -0.51 8.02
CA THR A 241 20.33 -0.28 7.57
C THR A 241 21.27 -0.69 8.69
N LYS A 242 22.22 -1.57 8.37
CA LYS A 242 23.34 -1.93 9.25
C LYS A 242 24.49 -0.95 9.03
N PRO A 243 25.38 -0.75 10.02
CA PRO A 243 26.53 0.10 9.82
C PRO A 243 27.37 -0.45 8.67
N SER A 244 27.77 0.40 7.73
CA SER A 244 28.87 0.08 6.83
C SER A 244 30.08 -0.32 7.68
N PRO A 245 30.84 -1.38 7.34
CA PRO A 245 32.12 -1.59 7.98
C PRO A 245 32.91 -0.29 7.82
N SER A 246 33.33 0.28 8.95
CA SER A 246 34.21 1.45 8.95
C SER A 246 35.41 1.12 8.05
N PRO A 247 35.86 2.02 7.15
CA PRO A 247 37.07 1.76 6.39
C PRO A 247 38.17 1.44 7.39
N THR A 248 38.73 0.24 7.26
CA THR A 248 39.86 -0.21 8.07
C THR A 248 40.94 0.87 7.94
N PRO A 249 41.52 1.39 9.04
CA PRO A 249 42.61 2.34 8.93
C PRO A 249 43.70 1.69 8.09
N VAL A 250 43.97 2.29 6.92
CA VAL A 250 45.04 1.86 6.03
C VAL A 250 46.32 1.95 6.85
N SER A 251 46.91 0.81 7.17
CA SER A 251 48.17 0.75 7.89
C SER A 251 49.24 1.28 6.92
N THR A 252 49.66 2.53 7.11
CA THR A 252 50.82 3.09 6.43
C THR A 252 52.03 2.19 6.71
N PRO A 253 52.76 1.68 5.71
CA PRO A 253 53.95 0.88 5.98
C PRO A 253 55.02 1.78 6.59
N THR A 254 55.46 1.42 7.80
CA THR A 254 56.55 2.05 8.54
C THR A 254 57.84 1.97 7.73
N GLN A 255 58.32 3.10 7.22
CA GLN A 255 59.71 3.24 6.77
C GLN A 255 60.64 3.20 7.99
N PRO A 256 61.78 2.49 7.94
CA PRO A 256 62.74 2.47 9.03
C PRO A 256 63.46 3.82 9.14
N VAL A 257 63.43 4.39 10.35
CA VAL A 257 64.09 5.64 10.75
C VAL A 257 65.61 5.42 10.86
N PRO A 258 66.48 6.21 10.19
CA PRO A 258 67.90 6.25 10.53
C PRO A 258 68.14 7.14 11.77
N SER A 259 68.99 6.66 12.68
CA SER A 259 69.33 7.29 13.96
C SER A 259 70.02 8.65 13.79
N PRO A 260 69.74 9.65 14.65
CA PRO A 260 70.36 10.98 14.57
C PRO A 260 71.69 11.03 15.33
N THR A 261 72.77 11.42 14.65
CA THR A 261 73.98 11.94 15.28
C THR A 261 73.78 13.44 15.54
N ALA A 262 74.02 13.86 16.77
CA ALA A 262 73.91 15.24 17.22
C ALA A 262 74.95 16.15 16.56
N SER A 263 74.56 17.37 16.18
CA SER A 263 75.47 18.53 16.20
C SER A 263 74.70 19.85 16.25
N VAL A 264 74.80 20.46 17.43
CA VAL A 264 74.83 21.86 17.84
C VAL A 264 74.64 22.99 16.82
N SER A 265 73.97 24.05 17.33
CA SER A 265 74.16 25.47 17.04
C SER A 265 73.69 25.97 15.67
N ALA A 266 73.19 27.19 15.50
CA ALA A 266 72.74 28.30 16.34
C ALA A 266 72.26 29.38 15.34
N SER A 267 71.56 30.40 15.83
CA SER A 267 71.48 31.75 15.23
C SER A 267 70.65 31.87 13.94
N SER A 268 69.42 32.39 14.05
CA SER A 268 69.09 33.82 13.99
C SER A 268 69.25 34.45 12.60
N ALA A 269 68.12 34.82 11.98
CA ALA A 269 67.78 36.20 11.63
C ALA A 269 66.70 36.24 10.53
N SER A 270 65.59 36.88 10.88
CA SER A 270 64.65 37.59 9.98
C SER A 270 65.41 38.73 9.23
N PRO A 271 64.86 39.48 8.24
CA PRO A 271 63.47 39.56 7.80
C PRO A 271 63.25 39.72 6.27
N ALA A 272 61.97 39.89 5.93
CA ALA A 272 61.35 40.17 4.63
C ALA A 272 61.98 41.28 3.76
N ALA A 273 61.80 41.17 2.44
CA ALA A 273 61.22 42.21 1.57
C ALA A 273 61.13 41.76 0.09
N SER A 274 59.89 41.72 -0.41
CA SER A 274 59.36 42.36 -1.64
C SER A 274 59.87 42.00 -3.06
N PRO A 275 59.02 42.23 -4.12
CA PRO A 275 59.08 41.64 -5.48
C PRO A 275 59.60 42.69 -6.52
N PRO A 276 59.32 42.68 -7.86
CA PRO A 276 58.94 41.67 -8.88
C PRO A 276 60.02 41.66 -10.04
N PRO A 277 59.76 41.21 -11.30
CA PRO A 277 58.83 41.79 -12.29
C PRO A 277 57.81 40.81 -12.91
#